data_AF-A0A7V9JB23-F1
#
_entry.id   AF-A0A7V9JB23-F1
#
_cell.length_a   1.000
_cell.length_b   1.000
_cell.length_c   1.000
_cell.angle_alpha   90.00
_cell.angle_beta   90.00
_cell.angle_gamma   90.00
#
_symmetry.space_group_name_H-M   'P 1'
#
loop_
_entity.id
_entity.type
_entity.pdbx_description
1 polymer ?
#
loop_
_entity_poly.entity_id
_entity_poly.type
_entity_poly.pdbx_seq_one_letter_code
_entity_poly.pdbx_strand_id
1 'polypeptide(L)' 'DYTEPGLQGDRSTGGTKPARLETGYDIAVPLFITTGEKVKVDTRDGSYLGRVSS' A
#
# COMPACT_ATOMS: atom_id res chain seq x y z
N ASP A 1 21.02 -9.23 11.51
CA ASP A 1 20.96 -8.37 12.71
C ASP A 1 21.85 -7.14 12.57
N TYR A 2 21.24 -6.00 12.23
CA TYR A 2 21.58 -4.61 12.62
C TYR A 2 20.72 -3.66 11.77
N THR A 3 19.92 -2.79 12.40
CA THR A 3 19.27 -1.64 11.74
C THR A 3 19.43 -0.44 12.66
N GLU A 4 19.88 0.68 12.09
CA GLU A 4 20.04 1.93 12.82
C GLU A 4 18.68 2.36 13.39
N PRO A 5 18.61 2.81 14.66
CA PRO A 5 17.37 3.27 15.25
C PRO A 5 16.95 4.54 14.54
N GLY A 6 15.98 4.39 13.62
CA GLY A 6 15.42 5.48 12.85
C GLY A 6 15.01 6.61 13.79
N LEU A 7 15.65 7.76 13.58
CA LEU A 7 15.49 9.00 14.31
C LEU A 7 13.99 9.25 14.56
N GLN A 8 13.62 9.44 15.83
CA GLN A 8 12.31 9.90 16.27
C GLN A 8 12.14 11.37 15.88
N GLY A 9 12.01 11.64 14.58
CA GLY A 9 11.97 12.99 14.03
C GLY A 9 11.31 12.96 12.66
N ASP A 10 10.08 13.47 12.61
CA ASP A 10 9.30 13.80 11.42
C ASP A 10 8.61 12.65 10.65
N ARG A 11 7.28 12.68 10.79
CA ARG A 11 6.24 12.53 9.74
C ARG A 11 5.59 11.17 9.58
N SER A 12 4.29 11.20 9.85
CA SER A 12 3.24 10.56 9.06
C SER A 12 3.39 10.83 7.55
N THR A 13 4.45 10.35 6.89
CA THR A 13 4.44 10.22 5.44
C THR A 13 3.74 8.91 5.15
N GLY A 14 2.43 8.98 4.90
CA GLY A 14 1.65 7.90 4.32
C GLY A 14 2.21 7.56 2.95
N GLY A 15 3.33 6.84 2.93
CA GLY A 15 3.93 6.32 1.71
C GLY A 15 2.99 5.30 1.08
N THR A 16 3.02 5.22 -0.23
CA THR A 16 2.41 4.14 -0.98
C THR A 16 3.51 3.20 -1.46
N LYS A 17 3.26 1.89 -1.36
CA LYS A 17 4.09 0.86 -2.00
C LYS A 17 3.40 0.36 -3.27
N PRO A 18 4.16 -0.01 -4.31
CA PRO A 18 3.59 -0.76 -5.43
C PRO A 18 3.14 -2.13 -4.94
N ALA A 19 1.93 -2.54 -5.32
CA ALA A 19 1.38 -3.85 -5.08
C ALA A 19 0.83 -4.42 -6.38
N ARG A 20 1.19 -5.67 -6.66
CA ARG A 20 0.69 -6.43 -7.79
C ARG A 20 -0.64 -7.07 -7.43
N LEU A 21 -1.66 -6.79 -8.23
CA LEU A 21 -2.95 -7.45 -8.16
C LEU A 21 -2.87 -8.86 -8.77
N GLU A 22 -3.82 -9.72 -8.40
CA GLU A 22 -3.96 -11.08 -8.98
C GLU A 22 -4.15 -11.06 -10.51
N THR A 23 -4.65 -9.95 -11.05
CA THR A 23 -4.82 -9.71 -12.48
C THR A 23 -3.52 -9.37 -13.21
N GLY A 24 -2.42 -9.15 -12.48
CA GLY A 24 -1.11 -8.78 -13.02
C GLY A 24 -0.84 -7.27 -13.12
N TYR A 25 -1.79 -6.43 -12.70
CA TYR A 25 -1.63 -4.97 -12.66
C TYR A 25 -0.90 -4.51 -11.39
N ASP A 26 0.07 -3.61 -11.53
CA ASP A 26 0.79 -2.99 -10.41
C ASP A 26 0.14 -1.64 -10.05
N ILE A 27 -0.26 -1.47 -8.80
CA ILE A 27 -0.92 -0.25 -8.29
C ILE A 27 -0.23 0.28 -7.03
N ALA A 28 -0.38 1.58 -6.75
CA ALA A 28 0.12 2.18 -5.51
C ALA A 28 -0.89 1.97 -4.37
N VAL A 29 -0.53 1.19 -3.36
CA VAL A 29 -1.34 0.96 -2.16
C VAL A 29 -0.66 1.49 -0.90
N PRO A 30 -1.41 1.87 0.15
CA PRO A 30 -0.81 2.28 1.41
C PRO A 30 0.10 1.21 2.03
N LEU A 31 1.15 1.64 2.74
CA LEU A 31 2.13 0.74 3.35
C LEU A 31 1.53 -0.31 4.29
N PHE A 32 0.40 0.00 4.94
CA PHE A 32 -0.29 -0.88 5.88
C PHE A 32 -1.09 -2.02 5.23
N ILE A 33 -1.29 -2.01 3.90
CA ILE A 33 -2.01 -3.08 3.20
C ILE A 33 -1.16 -4.34 3.15
N THR A 34 -1.77 -5.50 3.39
CA THR A 34 -1.07 -6.80 3.39
C THR A 34 -1.55 -7.73 2.27
N THR A 35 -0.71 -8.69 1.88
CA THR A 35 -1.06 -9.67 0.85
C THR A 35 -2.23 -10.53 1.31
N GLY A 36 -3.27 -10.65 0.46
CA GLY A 36 -4.50 -11.37 0.78
C GLY A 36 -5.66 -10.47 1.23
N GLU A 37 -5.41 -9.18 1.50
CA GLU A 37 -6.47 -8.21 1.71
C GLU A 37 -7.16 -7.83 0.39
N LYS A 38 -8.49 -7.66 0.45
CA LYS A 38 -9.27 -7.16 -0.68
C LYS A 38 -9.24 -5.65 -0.69
N VAL A 39 -8.70 -5.09 -1.76
CA VAL A 39 -8.65 -3.65 -2.00
C VAL A 39 -9.55 -3.28 -3.17
N LYS A 40 -10.23 -2.15 -3.06
CA LYS A 40 -11.01 -1.55 -4.14
C LYS A 40 -10.10 -0.64 -4.93
N VAL A 41 -10.13 -0.81 -6.24
CA VAL A 41 -9.26 -0.11 -7.19
C VAL A 41 -10.15 0.48 -8.28
N ASP A 42 -9.82 1.66 -8.77
CA ASP A 42 -10.45 2.23 -9.95
C ASP A 42 -9.74 1.66 -11.18
N THR A 43 -10.50 1.00 -12.07
CA THR A 43 -9.95 0.34 -13.26
C THR A 43 -9.71 1.32 -14.41
N ARG A 44 -10.13 2.58 -14.30
CA ARG A 44 -9.93 3.60 -15.33
C ARG A 44 -8.52 4.17 -15.28
N ASP A 45 -7.99 4.38 -14.08
CA ASP A 45 -6.69 5.01 -13.82
C ASP A 45 -5.75 4.13 -12.96
N GLY A 46 -6.24 3.03 -12.39
CA GLY A 46 -5.46 2.13 -11.54
C GLY A 46 -5.30 2.65 -10.10
N SER A 47 -6.08 3.65 -9.69
CA SER A 47 -5.95 4.26 -8.36
C SER A 47 -6.55 3.39 -7.27
N TYR A 48 -5.87 3.30 -6.13
CA TYR A 48 -6.41 2.68 -4.93
C TYR A 48 -7.56 3.53 -4.36
N LEU A 49 -8.76 2.94 -4.26
CA LEU A 49 -9.95 3.61 -3.73
C LEU A 49 -10.18 3.33 -2.23
N GLY A 50 -9.66 2.22 -1.71
CA GLY A 50 -9.83 1.85 -0.31
C GLY A 50 -9.73 0.35 -0.05
N ARG A 51 -9.77 -0.05 1.22
CA ARG A 51 -9.87 -1.47 1.60
C ARG A 51 -11.34 -1.88 1.70
N VAL A 52 -11.65 -3.09 1.26
CA VAL A 52 -12.97 -3.70 1.49
C VAL A 52 -12.89 -4.44 2.81
N SER A 53 -13.43 -3.86 3.88
CA SER A 53 -13.72 -4.65 5.09
C SER A 53 -14.97 -5.47 4.80
N SER A 54 -14.88 -6.78 4.98
CA SER A 54 -16.08 -7.59 5.14
C SER A 54 -16.78 -7.25 6.46
#